data_AF-Q2XUU3-F1
#
_entry.id   AF-Q2XUU3-F1
#
_cell.length_a   1.000
_cell.length_b   1.000
_cell.length_c   1.000
_cell.angle_alpha   90.00
_cell.angle_beta   90.00
_cell.angle_gamma   90.00
#
_symmetry.space_group_name_H-M   'P 1'
#
loop_
_entity.id
_entity.type
_entity.pdbx_description
1 polymer ?
#
loop_
_entity_poly.entity_id
_entity_poly.type
_entity_poly.pdbx_seq_one_letter_code
_entity_poly.pdbx_strand_id
1 'polypeptide(L)'
;MSSPVPSSPTSPLQSRSEQRHQYRRQEIYEEPPSQPLPYDSSIVLLQSFNNFFVVAIHNILYYRGIYPQPTFLSARAYNLPVHQNRHPKVCSWIRDAVKAVAAQIAEGRVSRIAVVIHSPLEAEVSSDPTQSASSQTIPPGSVLERWMFDVSRFPAWPGGAKPMRAFEKALAKEHRNEDSRDDEYYFPTAHTVSLPDLDEQLRGALQRMAHAAEKMDALPEGCTFTVAVELRDEALAPIGHPQAWIPSEPNLQPASRSRPEPGADVGGVKTTPIRSVEAGALFFECWLEEGKAKEMLNK
;
A
#
# COMPACT_ATOMS: atom_id res chain seq x y z
N MET A 1 65.12 55.37 -27.05
CA MET A 1 65.55 55.19 -25.65
C MET A 1 64.29 54.88 -24.85
N SER A 2 64.10 53.60 -24.58
CA SER A 2 62.85 53.03 -24.07
C SER A 2 62.85 53.02 -22.54
N SER A 3 61.70 53.29 -21.95
CA SER A 3 61.45 53.25 -20.50
C SER A 3 60.04 52.67 -20.27
N PRO A 4 59.77 52.10 -19.08
CA PRO A 4 59.31 50.72 -18.97
C PRO A 4 57.78 50.56 -18.92
N VAL A 5 57.31 49.41 -19.40
CA VAL A 5 55.91 48.96 -19.39
C VAL A 5 55.58 48.31 -18.04
N PRO A 6 54.41 48.61 -17.43
CA PRO A 6 53.99 48.03 -16.16
C PRO A 6 53.32 46.66 -16.31
N SER A 7 53.49 45.83 -15.27
CA SER A 7 53.02 44.46 -15.11
C SER A 7 51.51 44.33 -14.95
N SER A 8 50.88 43.49 -15.78
CA SER A 8 49.49 43.05 -15.63
C SER A 8 49.38 41.84 -14.68
N PRO A 9 48.34 41.74 -13.85
CA PRO A 9 48.11 40.61 -12.95
C PRO A 9 47.48 39.40 -13.68
N THR A 10 48.05 38.22 -13.40
CA THR A 10 47.61 36.92 -13.91
C THR A 10 46.39 36.42 -13.13
N SER A 11 45.26 36.21 -13.81
CA SER A 11 44.10 35.49 -13.26
C SER A 11 44.38 33.98 -13.17
N PRO A 12 44.10 33.30 -12.05
CA PRO A 12 44.06 31.85 -12.03
C PRO A 12 42.69 31.35 -12.49
N LEU A 13 42.66 30.68 -13.63
CA LEU A 13 41.59 29.78 -14.07
C LEU A 13 41.44 28.66 -13.04
N GLN A 14 40.51 28.80 -12.09
CA GLN A 14 40.06 27.68 -11.28
C GLN A 14 39.11 26.82 -12.12
N SER A 15 39.51 25.56 -12.32
CA SER A 15 38.85 24.57 -13.14
C SER A 15 37.47 24.21 -12.62
N ARG A 16 36.47 24.35 -13.49
CA ARG A 16 35.04 24.02 -13.34
C ARG A 16 34.76 22.55 -12.94
N SER A 17 35.80 21.71 -12.84
CA SER A 17 35.75 20.29 -12.44
C SER A 17 35.69 20.09 -10.93
N GLU A 18 36.23 21.00 -10.12
CA GLU A 18 36.27 20.84 -8.65
C GLU A 18 34.92 21.14 -8.00
N GLN A 19 34.12 22.06 -8.56
CA GLN A 19 32.76 22.36 -8.09
C GLN A 19 31.76 21.23 -8.33
N ARG A 20 32.00 20.34 -9.32
CA ARG A 20 31.10 19.20 -9.61
C ARG A 20 31.25 18.03 -8.65
N HIS A 21 32.38 17.92 -7.95
CA HIS A 21 32.60 16.86 -6.95
C HIS A 21 32.09 17.23 -5.56
N GLN A 22 31.77 18.49 -5.30
CA GLN A 22 31.26 18.95 -4.00
C GLN A 22 29.76 18.70 -3.81
N TYR A 23 28.99 18.45 -4.87
CA TYR A 23 27.53 18.20 -4.80
C TYR A 23 27.13 16.72 -4.81
N ARG A 24 28.09 15.78 -4.74
CA ARG A 24 27.79 14.33 -4.67
C ARG A 24 28.41 13.67 -3.44
N ARG A 25 28.02 14.18 -2.28
CA ARG A 25 28.02 13.41 -1.04
C ARG A 25 26.76 13.81 -0.29
N GLN A 26 25.61 13.29 -0.76
CA GLN A 26 24.48 13.12 0.14
C GLN A 26 24.97 12.15 1.21
N GLU A 27 25.27 12.70 2.38
CA GLU A 27 25.35 11.90 3.59
C GLU A 27 24.02 11.15 3.69
N ILE A 28 24.08 9.83 3.45
CA ILE A 28 23.00 8.94 3.84
C ILE A 28 22.99 9.05 5.36
N TYR A 29 22.07 9.85 5.90
CA TYR A 29 21.73 9.80 7.30
C TYR A 29 21.12 8.42 7.53
N GLU A 30 21.97 7.44 7.86
CA GLU A 30 21.55 6.19 8.45
C GLU A 30 20.95 6.58 9.80
N GLU A 31 19.61 6.62 9.88
CA GLU A 31 18.93 6.77 11.16
C GLU A 31 19.46 5.70 12.11
N PRO A 32 19.84 6.07 13.35
CA PRO A 32 20.28 5.08 14.33
C PRO A 32 19.17 4.01 14.45
N PRO A 33 19.52 2.71 14.61
CA PRO A 33 18.52 1.66 14.68
C PRO A 33 17.49 2.03 15.74
N SER A 34 16.25 2.25 15.31
CA SER A 34 15.14 2.61 16.18
C SER A 34 15.15 1.67 17.37
N GLN A 35 15.21 2.19 18.60
CA GLN A 35 15.10 1.35 19.78
C GLN A 35 13.86 0.46 19.62
N PRO A 36 13.96 -0.86 19.85
CA PRO A 36 12.84 -1.76 19.64
C PRO A 36 11.68 -1.28 20.50
N LEU A 37 10.55 -1.03 19.86
CA LEU A 37 9.35 -0.58 20.56
C LEU A 37 8.98 -1.59 21.66
N PRO A 38 8.38 -1.13 22.77
CA PRO A 38 7.79 -2.04 23.73
C PRO A 38 6.80 -2.99 23.02
N TYR A 39 6.84 -4.26 23.42
CA TYR A 39 6.10 -5.34 22.77
C TYR A 39 4.58 -5.07 22.66
N ASP A 40 3.99 -4.53 23.72
CA ASP A 40 2.55 -4.25 23.76
C ASP A 40 2.17 -3.12 22.80
N SER A 41 3.02 -2.11 22.65
CA SER A 41 2.85 -1.03 21.68
C SER A 41 2.90 -1.57 20.26
N SER A 42 3.81 -2.51 20.01
CA SER A 42 3.94 -3.17 18.71
C SER A 42 2.69 -3.93 18.30
N ILE A 43 2.08 -4.65 19.24
CA ILE A 43 0.81 -5.35 19.01
C ILE A 43 -0.29 -4.36 18.61
N VAL A 44 -0.46 -3.30 19.40
CA VAL A 44 -1.52 -2.31 19.19
C VAL A 44 -1.38 -1.64 17.82
N LEU A 45 -0.19 -1.18 17.45
CA LEU A 45 0.02 -0.51 16.15
C LEU A 45 -0.28 -1.43 14.96
N LEU A 46 0.12 -2.70 15.03
CA LEU A 46 -0.16 -3.65 13.97
C LEU A 46 -1.65 -4.00 13.90
N GLN A 47 -2.32 -4.17 15.05
CA GLN A 47 -3.77 -4.37 15.12
C GLN A 47 -4.51 -3.21 14.47
N SER A 48 -4.15 -1.98 14.85
CA SER A 48 -4.75 -0.77 14.30
C SER A 48 -4.54 -0.70 12.79
N PHE A 49 -3.34 -1.01 12.29
CA PHE A 49 -3.09 -1.07 10.85
C PHE A 49 -3.93 -2.16 10.15
N ASN A 50 -4.00 -3.37 10.69
CA ASN A 50 -4.79 -4.46 10.12
C ASN A 50 -6.27 -4.11 10.05
N ASN A 51 -6.82 -3.55 11.13
CA ASN A 51 -8.20 -3.09 11.18
C ASN A 51 -8.45 -1.98 10.14
N PHE A 52 -7.54 -1.01 10.05
CA PHE A 52 -7.60 0.03 9.02
C PHE A 52 -7.58 -0.57 7.62
N PHE A 53 -6.69 -1.52 7.36
CA PHE A 53 -6.53 -2.10 6.04
C PHE A 53 -7.75 -2.93 5.61
N VAL A 54 -8.40 -3.65 6.52
CA VAL A 54 -9.70 -4.31 6.27
C VAL A 54 -10.75 -3.28 5.83
N VAL A 55 -10.91 -2.20 6.60
CA VAL A 55 -11.90 -1.14 6.28
C VAL A 55 -11.55 -0.45 4.97
N ALA A 56 -10.27 -0.19 4.71
CA ALA A 56 -9.78 0.43 3.49
C ALA A 56 -10.11 -0.42 2.26
N ILE A 57 -9.87 -1.75 2.30
CA ILE A 57 -10.24 -2.66 1.20
C ILE A 57 -11.75 -2.60 0.95
N HIS A 58 -12.59 -2.72 1.98
CA HIS A 58 -14.04 -2.65 1.79
C HIS A 58 -14.50 -1.31 1.19
N ASN A 59 -13.93 -0.18 1.62
CA ASN A 59 -14.22 1.14 1.05
C ASN A 59 -13.79 1.24 -0.42
N ILE A 60 -12.60 0.75 -0.78
CA ILE A 60 -12.15 0.70 -2.18
C ILE A 60 -13.15 -0.10 -3.02
N LEU A 61 -13.55 -1.29 -2.56
CA LEU A 61 -14.48 -2.16 -3.30
C LEU A 61 -15.85 -1.50 -3.50
N TYR A 62 -16.33 -0.73 -2.52
CA TYR A 62 -17.58 0.00 -2.60
C TYR A 62 -17.50 1.15 -3.62
N TYR A 63 -16.52 2.05 -3.45
CA TYR A 63 -16.43 3.27 -4.27
C TYR A 63 -15.96 3.02 -5.69
N ARG A 64 -15.21 1.93 -5.92
CA ARG A 64 -14.79 1.52 -7.26
C ARG A 64 -15.77 0.55 -7.92
N GLY A 65 -16.88 0.21 -7.26
CA GLY A 65 -17.96 -0.59 -7.85
C GLY A 65 -17.58 -2.04 -8.15
N ILE A 66 -16.58 -2.61 -7.44
CA ILE A 66 -16.11 -3.98 -7.65
C ILE A 66 -17.18 -5.01 -7.24
N TYR A 67 -18.00 -4.65 -6.25
CA TYR A 67 -19.22 -5.38 -5.92
C TYR A 67 -20.41 -4.42 -5.96
N PRO A 68 -21.63 -4.91 -6.26
CA PRO A 68 -22.81 -4.05 -6.32
C PRO A 68 -23.06 -3.32 -4.99
N GLN A 69 -23.29 -2.01 -5.04
CA GLN A 69 -23.53 -1.18 -3.83
C GLN A 69 -24.59 -1.74 -2.88
N PRO A 70 -25.72 -2.33 -3.34
CA PRO A 70 -26.71 -2.92 -2.44
C PRO A 70 -26.20 -4.10 -1.62
N THR A 71 -25.02 -4.66 -1.91
CA THR A 71 -24.37 -5.73 -1.13
C THR A 71 -23.56 -5.21 0.06
N PHE A 72 -23.45 -3.90 0.22
CA PHE A 72 -22.77 -3.26 1.34
C PHE A 72 -23.76 -2.78 2.39
N LEU A 73 -23.34 -2.85 3.65
CA LEU A 73 -24.00 -2.25 4.79
C LEU A 73 -23.24 -0.98 5.16
N SER A 74 -23.98 0.07 5.52
CA SER A 74 -23.38 1.24 6.18
C SER A 74 -23.01 0.87 7.61
N ALA A 75 -21.75 1.06 7.95
CA ALA A 75 -21.19 0.81 9.27
C ALA A 75 -20.43 2.07 9.75
N ARG A 76 -19.82 1.99 10.94
CA ARG A 76 -19.00 3.08 11.50
C ARG A 76 -17.65 2.55 11.95
N ALA A 77 -16.57 3.17 11.47
CA ALA A 77 -15.21 2.89 11.90
C ALA A 77 -14.44 4.22 11.99
N TYR A 78 -13.58 4.38 13.00
CA TYR A 78 -12.82 5.63 13.23
C TYR A 78 -13.72 6.88 13.25
N ASN A 79 -14.93 6.74 13.79
CA ASN A 79 -15.95 7.78 13.80
C ASN A 79 -16.31 8.33 12.39
N LEU A 80 -16.18 7.53 11.34
CA LEU A 80 -16.65 7.81 9.98
C LEU A 80 -17.67 6.78 9.52
N PRO A 81 -18.64 7.19 8.69
CA PRO A 81 -19.45 6.24 7.94
C PRO A 81 -18.53 5.49 6.96
N VAL A 82 -18.61 4.17 6.99
CA VAL A 82 -17.86 3.28 6.09
C VAL A 82 -18.78 2.22 5.52
N HIS A 83 -18.35 1.58 4.44
CA HIS A 83 -19.13 0.53 3.78
C HIS A 83 -18.47 -0.82 4.02
N GLN A 84 -19.23 -1.80 4.48
CA GLN A 84 -18.77 -3.17 4.66
C GLN A 84 -19.60 -4.11 3.79
N ASN A 85 -18.95 -4.95 2.99
CA ASN A 85 -19.67 -5.96 2.20
C ASN A 85 -20.33 -6.96 3.17
N ARG A 86 -21.54 -7.45 2.85
CA ARG A 86 -22.24 -8.43 3.71
C ARG A 86 -22.06 -9.88 3.28
N HIS A 87 -21.43 -10.12 2.12
CA HIS A 87 -21.26 -11.47 1.60
C HIS A 87 -20.17 -12.21 2.39
N PRO A 88 -20.49 -13.33 3.07
CA PRO A 88 -19.59 -13.95 4.04
C PRO A 88 -18.26 -14.39 3.42
N LYS A 89 -18.27 -14.88 2.17
CA LYS A 89 -17.04 -15.29 1.47
C LYS A 89 -16.12 -14.12 1.11
N VAL A 90 -16.69 -12.94 0.83
CA VAL A 90 -15.89 -11.74 0.51
C VAL A 90 -15.23 -11.25 1.80
N CYS A 91 -16.00 -11.17 2.89
CA CYS A 91 -15.49 -10.79 4.20
C CYS A 91 -14.42 -11.75 4.72
N SER A 92 -14.62 -13.07 4.58
CA SER A 92 -13.60 -14.05 4.98
C SER A 92 -12.34 -13.92 4.13
N TRP A 93 -12.47 -13.78 2.81
CA TRP A 93 -11.33 -13.62 1.92
C TRP A 93 -10.49 -12.38 2.28
N ILE A 94 -11.15 -11.23 2.52
CA ILE A 94 -10.47 -9.99 2.91
C ILE A 94 -9.72 -10.17 4.24
N ARG A 95 -10.37 -10.77 5.26
CA ARG A 95 -9.71 -11.04 6.55
C ARG A 95 -8.52 -11.98 6.40
N ASP A 96 -8.65 -13.04 5.60
CA ASP A 96 -7.57 -14.00 5.35
C ASP A 96 -6.40 -13.34 4.60
N ALA A 97 -6.68 -12.48 3.61
CA ALA A 97 -5.66 -11.72 2.89
C ALA A 97 -4.91 -10.74 3.81
N VAL A 98 -5.64 -9.96 4.64
CA VAL A 98 -5.03 -9.03 5.60
C VAL A 98 -4.19 -9.79 6.63
N LYS A 99 -4.66 -10.95 7.11
CA LYS A 99 -3.88 -11.81 8.01
C LYS A 99 -2.59 -12.31 7.36
N ALA A 100 -2.64 -12.73 6.10
CA ALA A 100 -1.46 -13.16 5.36
C ALA A 100 -0.46 -12.00 5.18
N VAL A 101 -0.95 -10.77 4.93
CA VAL A 101 -0.14 -9.54 4.86
C VAL A 101 0.50 -9.23 6.21
N ALA A 102 -0.29 -9.27 7.29
CA ALA A 102 0.19 -9.03 8.65
C ALA A 102 1.34 -9.96 9.04
N ALA A 103 1.26 -11.25 8.69
CA ALA A 103 2.31 -12.22 8.91
C ALA A 103 3.63 -11.88 8.19
N GLN A 104 3.57 -11.23 7.01
CA GLN A 104 4.77 -10.78 6.29
C GLN A 104 5.33 -9.47 6.86
N ILE A 105 4.46 -8.55 7.27
CA ILE A 105 4.84 -7.31 7.97
C ILE A 105 5.56 -7.66 9.28
N ALA A 106 5.07 -8.65 10.01
CA ALA A 106 5.66 -9.22 11.23
C ALA A 106 7.14 -9.57 11.11
N GLU A 107 7.47 -10.15 9.96
CA GLU A 107 8.78 -10.68 9.65
C GLU A 107 9.72 -9.57 9.16
N GLY A 108 9.24 -8.33 9.08
CA GLY A 108 9.98 -7.19 8.55
C GLY A 108 10.27 -7.31 7.06
N ARG A 109 9.50 -8.14 6.34
CA ARG A 109 9.79 -8.48 4.93
C ARG A 109 9.14 -7.56 3.92
N VAL A 110 8.09 -6.84 4.32
CA VAL A 110 7.27 -6.03 3.41
C VAL A 110 7.85 -4.63 3.30
N SER A 111 7.94 -4.13 2.07
CA SER A 111 8.19 -2.73 1.73
C SER A 111 6.87 -2.03 1.39
N ARG A 112 6.04 -2.62 0.54
CA ARG A 112 4.74 -2.05 0.13
C ARG A 112 3.65 -3.09 0.03
N ILE A 113 2.42 -2.63 0.13
CA ILE A 113 1.20 -3.42 -0.06
C ILE A 113 0.38 -2.76 -1.16
N ALA A 114 -0.22 -3.55 -2.03
CA ALA A 114 -1.06 -3.06 -3.12
C ALA A 114 -2.41 -3.78 -3.11
N VAL A 115 -3.51 -3.03 -3.16
CA VAL A 115 -4.81 -3.55 -3.60
C VAL A 115 -4.93 -3.24 -5.08
N VAL A 116 -4.87 -4.28 -5.91
CA VAL A 116 -4.81 -4.15 -7.37
C VAL A 116 -6.18 -4.45 -7.95
N ILE A 117 -6.69 -3.56 -8.79
CA ILE A 117 -7.93 -3.74 -9.54
C ILE A 117 -7.59 -4.12 -10.97
N HIS A 118 -8.21 -5.20 -11.43
CA HIS A 118 -8.01 -5.79 -12.75
C HIS A 118 -9.25 -5.62 -13.61
N SER A 119 -9.05 -5.47 -14.93
CA SER A 119 -10.12 -5.53 -15.91
C SER A 119 -10.83 -6.90 -15.87
N PRO A 120 -12.05 -6.99 -16.43
CA PRO A 120 -12.78 -8.25 -16.49
C PRO A 120 -11.92 -9.37 -17.10
N LEU A 121 -12.05 -10.57 -16.53
CA LEU A 121 -11.34 -11.76 -17.02
C LEU A 121 -11.97 -12.35 -18.28
N GLU A 122 -13.25 -12.05 -18.50
CA GLU A 122 -13.97 -12.42 -19.70
C GLU A 122 -13.88 -11.24 -20.68
N ALA A 123 -13.43 -11.52 -21.91
CA ALA A 123 -13.49 -10.53 -22.97
C ALA A 123 -14.97 -10.26 -23.29
N GLU A 124 -15.39 -8.99 -23.28
CA GLU A 124 -16.72 -8.63 -23.74
C GLU A 124 -16.86 -9.07 -25.22
N VAL A 125 -17.59 -10.16 -25.44
CA VAL A 125 -18.05 -10.53 -26.77
C VAL A 125 -19.20 -9.57 -27.06
N SER A 126 -18.89 -8.46 -27.73
CA SER A 126 -19.91 -7.54 -28.23
C SER A 126 -20.94 -8.35 -29.03
N SER A 127 -22.12 -8.55 -28.46
CA SER A 127 -23.23 -9.32 -29.07
C SER A 127 -23.95 -8.54 -30.17
N ASP A 128 -23.49 -7.32 -30.44
CA ASP A 128 -24.05 -6.39 -31.42
C ASP A 128 -23.11 -6.23 -32.62
N PRO A 129 -23.41 -6.86 -33.78
CA PRO A 129 -22.59 -6.77 -34.99
C PRO A 129 -22.56 -5.38 -35.62
N THR A 130 -23.34 -4.41 -35.11
CA THR A 130 -23.48 -3.07 -35.67
C THR A 130 -22.62 -2.01 -34.99
N GLN A 131 -21.93 -2.35 -33.89
CA GLN A 131 -21.00 -1.45 -33.22
C GLN A 131 -19.60 -1.60 -33.84
N SER A 132 -19.25 -0.61 -34.65
CA SER A 132 -17.95 -0.46 -35.28
C SER A 132 -16.78 -0.54 -34.29
N ALA A 133 -15.76 -1.31 -34.66
CA ALA A 133 -14.50 -1.63 -33.99
C ALA A 133 -13.61 -0.41 -33.63
N SER A 134 -14.13 0.51 -32.83
CA SER A 134 -13.41 1.68 -32.30
C SER A 134 -13.21 1.64 -30.78
N SER A 135 -13.86 0.72 -30.08
CA SER A 135 -13.58 0.44 -28.66
C SER A 135 -12.24 -0.30 -28.57
N GLN A 136 -11.18 0.39 -28.13
CA GLN A 136 -9.89 -0.26 -27.87
C GLN A 136 -10.11 -1.35 -26.82
N THR A 137 -9.99 -2.62 -27.23
CA THR A 137 -10.17 -3.75 -26.32
C THR A 137 -8.91 -3.93 -25.48
N ILE A 138 -9.01 -3.62 -24.20
CA ILE A 138 -7.94 -3.91 -23.24
C ILE A 138 -7.84 -5.42 -23.00
N PRO A 139 -6.63 -6.00 -22.84
CA PRO A 139 -6.49 -7.41 -22.51
C PRO A 139 -7.24 -7.77 -21.21
N PRO A 140 -7.89 -8.95 -21.13
CA PRO A 140 -8.51 -9.40 -19.89
C PRO A 140 -7.50 -9.51 -18.74
N GLY A 141 -7.91 -9.14 -17.53
CA GLY A 141 -7.05 -9.13 -16.34
C GLY A 141 -6.00 -8.01 -16.29
N SER A 142 -6.01 -7.07 -17.26
CA SER A 142 -5.12 -5.92 -17.26
C SER A 142 -5.26 -5.07 -16.00
N VAL A 143 -4.14 -4.52 -15.53
CA VAL A 143 -4.11 -3.68 -14.32
C VAL A 143 -4.73 -2.32 -14.61
N LEU A 144 -5.82 -1.99 -13.91
CA LEU A 144 -6.52 -0.72 -14.04
C LEU A 144 -6.09 0.27 -12.95
N GLU A 145 -5.99 -0.19 -11.71
CA GLU A 145 -5.66 0.65 -10.55
C GLU A 145 -4.80 -0.14 -9.54
N ARG A 146 -3.88 0.54 -8.86
CA ARG A 146 -3.16 0.01 -7.70
C ARG A 146 -3.27 0.98 -6.54
N TRP A 147 -3.92 0.57 -5.47
CA TRP A 147 -4.01 1.32 -4.22
C TRP A 147 -2.84 0.90 -3.34
N MET A 148 -1.84 1.78 -3.25
CA MET A 148 -0.53 1.48 -2.68
C MET A 148 -0.44 1.97 -1.24
N PHE A 149 0.24 1.18 -0.40
CA PHE A 149 0.55 1.48 0.99
C PHE A 149 2.03 1.18 1.24
N ASP A 150 2.84 2.20 1.47
CA ASP A 150 4.25 2.06 1.82
C ASP A 150 4.40 1.85 3.33
N VAL A 151 4.84 0.65 3.69
CA VAL A 151 5.06 0.21 5.07
C VAL A 151 6.56 -0.04 5.34
N SER A 152 7.44 0.47 4.47
CA SER A 152 8.89 0.29 4.61
C SER A 152 9.45 0.93 5.88
N ARG A 153 8.76 1.94 6.39
CA ARG A 153 9.07 2.65 7.65
C ARG A 153 8.32 2.09 8.86
N PHE A 154 7.69 0.93 8.74
CA PHE A 154 7.14 0.25 9.91
C PHE A 154 8.26 -0.11 10.90
N PRO A 155 7.96 -0.05 12.20
CA PRO A 155 8.95 -0.30 13.22
C PRO A 155 9.45 -1.76 13.15
N ALA A 156 10.68 -1.99 13.58
CA ALA A 156 11.17 -3.34 13.78
C ALA A 156 10.38 -4.01 14.90
N TRP A 157 9.44 -4.90 14.54
CA TRP A 157 8.58 -5.56 15.51
C TRP A 157 9.43 -6.49 16.42
N PRO A 158 9.43 -6.29 17.75
CA PRO A 158 10.27 -7.05 18.68
C PRO A 158 9.98 -8.55 18.58
N GLY A 159 11.02 -9.34 18.33
CA GLY A 159 11.01 -10.82 18.28
C GLY A 159 10.54 -11.46 16.97
N GLY A 160 10.29 -10.69 15.91
CA GLY A 160 9.92 -11.20 14.58
C GLY A 160 8.63 -12.03 14.58
N ALA A 161 8.58 -13.13 13.82
CA ALA A 161 7.38 -13.95 13.68
C ALA A 161 6.91 -14.68 14.97
N LYS A 162 7.81 -14.92 15.94
CA LYS A 162 7.51 -15.81 17.09
C LYS A 162 6.51 -15.20 18.07
N PRO A 163 6.68 -13.95 18.55
CA PRO A 163 5.69 -13.30 19.38
C PRO A 163 4.39 -13.05 18.62
N MET A 164 4.47 -12.83 17.31
CA MET A 164 3.26 -12.65 16.50
C MET A 164 2.43 -13.92 16.36
N ARG A 165 3.02 -15.12 16.32
CA ARG A 165 2.22 -16.37 16.40
C ARG A 165 1.52 -16.53 17.75
N ALA A 166 2.08 -15.96 18.83
CA ALA A 166 1.40 -15.91 20.12
C ALA A 166 0.25 -14.89 20.09
N PHE A 167 0.46 -13.75 19.43
CA PHE A 167 -0.56 -12.75 19.15
C PHE A 167 -1.70 -13.28 18.26
N GLU A 168 -1.41 -13.99 17.17
CA GLU A 168 -2.40 -14.69 16.33
C GLU A 168 -3.19 -15.73 17.13
N LYS A 169 -2.53 -16.44 18.07
CA LYS A 169 -3.22 -17.38 18.98
C LYS A 169 -4.13 -16.65 19.98
N ALA A 170 -3.78 -15.43 20.39
CA ALA A 170 -4.61 -14.60 21.26
C ALA A 170 -5.86 -14.09 20.51
N LEU A 171 -5.68 -13.51 19.31
CA LEU A 171 -6.77 -13.12 18.41
C LEU A 171 -7.71 -14.29 18.05
N ALA A 172 -7.14 -15.48 17.78
CA ALA A 172 -7.91 -16.69 17.49
C ALA A 172 -8.58 -17.31 18.74
N LYS A 173 -8.22 -16.85 19.94
CA LYS A 173 -8.91 -17.21 21.19
C LYS A 173 -10.08 -16.26 21.45
N GLU A 174 -9.96 -14.99 21.09
CA GLU A 174 -11.04 -14.00 21.15
C GLU A 174 -12.20 -14.36 20.20
N HIS A 175 -11.91 -14.78 18.96
CA HIS A 175 -12.94 -15.23 18.00
C HIS A 175 -13.67 -16.52 18.39
N ARG A 176 -13.20 -17.26 19.41
CA ARG A 176 -13.92 -18.44 19.93
C ARG A 176 -14.95 -18.09 21.00
N ASN A 177 -14.96 -16.85 21.50
CA ASN A 177 -15.87 -16.36 22.52
C ASN A 177 -17.00 -15.48 21.93
N GLU A 178 -17.41 -15.74 20.68
CA GLU A 178 -18.47 -15.00 19.95
C GLU A 178 -19.90 -15.15 20.53
N ASP A 179 -20.08 -15.70 21.75
CA ASP A 179 -21.39 -15.83 22.41
C ASP A 179 -21.72 -14.69 23.39
N SER A 180 -20.83 -13.71 23.56
CA SER A 180 -21.09 -12.55 24.42
C SER A 180 -21.37 -11.31 23.55
N ARG A 181 -22.67 -11.03 23.38
CA ARG A 181 -23.17 -9.72 22.96
C ARG A 181 -22.73 -8.69 23.99
N ASP A 182 -21.61 -8.03 23.73
CA ASP A 182 -21.18 -6.69 24.18
C ASP A 182 -19.71 -6.52 23.71
N ASP A 183 -19.55 -6.18 22.42
CA ASP A 183 -18.24 -5.93 21.76
C ASP A 183 -17.62 -4.63 22.29
N GLU A 184 -17.09 -4.67 23.51
CA GLU A 184 -16.09 -3.69 23.97
C GLU A 184 -14.71 -4.23 23.61
N TYR A 185 -14.16 -3.71 22.52
CA TYR A 185 -12.85 -4.05 21.96
C TYR A 185 -11.77 -3.93 23.07
N TYR A 186 -11.23 -5.07 23.54
CA TYR A 186 -10.15 -5.09 24.52
C TYR A 186 -8.86 -4.55 23.87
N PHE A 187 -8.59 -3.26 24.08
CA PHE A 187 -7.30 -2.66 23.75
C PHE A 187 -6.36 -2.87 24.94
N PRO A 188 -5.23 -3.59 24.78
CA PRO A 188 -4.12 -3.47 25.70
C PRO A 188 -3.73 -1.99 25.75
N THR A 189 -3.82 -1.37 26.92
CA THR A 189 -3.40 0.01 27.16
C THR A 189 -1.88 0.08 27.07
N ALA A 190 -1.35 0.07 25.86
CA ALA A 190 0.01 0.50 25.61
C ALA A 190 0.07 2.00 25.95
N HIS A 191 0.51 2.32 27.17
CA HIS A 191 0.67 3.69 27.68
C HIS A 191 1.63 4.59 26.85
N THR A 192 2.13 4.09 25.71
CA THR A 192 3.06 4.74 24.79
C THR A 192 2.44 5.09 23.42
N VAL A 193 1.22 4.64 23.11
CA VAL A 193 0.53 4.97 21.86
C VAL A 193 -0.68 5.85 22.18
N SER A 194 -0.69 7.07 21.65
CA SER A 194 -1.89 7.92 21.67
C SER A 194 -2.92 7.34 20.70
N LEU A 195 -3.76 6.44 21.19
CA LEU A 195 -4.88 5.86 20.43
C LEU A 195 -5.77 6.93 19.76
N PRO A 196 -6.11 8.07 20.42
CA PRO A 196 -6.90 9.10 19.76
C PRO A 196 -6.21 9.74 18.55
N ASP A 197 -4.90 9.98 18.64
CA ASP A 197 -4.12 10.52 17.52
C ASP A 197 -4.03 9.49 16.39
N LEU A 198 -3.77 8.23 16.72
CA LEU A 198 -3.76 7.14 15.76
C LEU A 198 -5.09 7.00 15.01
N ASP A 199 -6.21 6.96 15.73
CA ASP A 199 -7.54 6.90 15.14
C ASP A 199 -7.82 8.11 14.26
N GLU A 200 -7.40 9.31 14.66
CA GLU A 200 -7.53 10.52 13.87
C GLU A 200 -6.73 10.47 12.57
N GLN A 201 -5.49 9.96 12.60
CA GLN A 201 -4.68 9.82 11.39
C GLN A 201 -5.25 8.77 10.44
N LEU A 202 -5.69 7.61 10.96
CA LEU A 202 -6.33 6.54 10.18
C LEU A 202 -7.66 7.00 9.58
N ARG A 203 -8.48 7.71 10.36
CA ARG A 203 -9.71 8.39 9.92
C ARG A 203 -9.42 9.31 8.74
N GLY A 204 -8.40 10.15 8.88
CA GLY A 204 -7.97 11.09 7.88
C GLY A 204 -7.50 10.43 6.59
N ALA A 205 -6.86 9.26 6.66
CA ALA A 205 -6.48 8.47 5.50
C ALA A 205 -7.70 7.86 4.80
N LEU A 206 -8.60 7.19 5.54
CA LEU A 206 -9.81 6.61 4.97
C LEU A 206 -10.68 7.64 4.26
N GLN A 207 -10.85 8.83 4.86
CA GLN A 207 -11.64 9.90 4.26
C GLN A 207 -11.02 10.41 2.94
N ARG A 208 -9.69 10.55 2.89
CA ARG A 208 -8.98 10.98 1.68
C ARG A 208 -9.04 9.91 0.58
N MET A 209 -8.96 8.63 0.95
CA MET A 209 -9.12 7.52 0.01
C MET A 209 -10.53 7.49 -0.59
N ALA A 210 -11.56 7.61 0.23
CA ALA A 210 -12.96 7.67 -0.22
C ALA A 210 -13.18 8.84 -1.20
N HIS A 211 -12.74 10.04 -0.82
CA HIS A 211 -12.84 11.22 -1.69
C HIS A 211 -12.06 11.10 -3.00
N ALA A 212 -10.91 10.43 -2.98
CA ALA A 212 -10.16 10.14 -4.21
C ALA A 212 -10.95 9.18 -5.10
N ALA A 213 -11.49 8.09 -4.53
CA ALA A 213 -12.26 7.08 -5.26
C ALA A 213 -13.57 7.65 -5.87
N GLU A 214 -14.28 8.52 -5.15
CA GLU A 214 -15.53 9.17 -5.59
C GLU A 214 -15.32 10.09 -6.79
N LYS A 215 -14.13 10.69 -6.93
CA LYS A 215 -13.81 11.62 -8.01
C LYS A 215 -13.37 10.95 -9.31
N MET A 216 -13.18 9.64 -9.28
CA MET A 216 -12.67 8.89 -10.41
C MET A 216 -13.81 8.38 -11.29
N ASP A 217 -13.55 8.28 -12.58
CA ASP A 217 -14.49 7.70 -13.55
C ASP A 217 -14.87 6.26 -13.15
N ALA A 218 -16.07 5.85 -13.54
CA ALA A 218 -16.54 4.49 -13.29
C ALA A 218 -15.65 3.47 -14.00
N LEU A 219 -15.41 2.33 -13.34
CA LEU A 219 -14.75 1.19 -13.96
C LEU A 219 -15.74 0.36 -14.80
N PRO A 220 -15.26 -0.40 -15.79
CA PRO A 220 -16.08 -1.39 -16.49
C PRO A 220 -16.73 -2.38 -15.52
N GLU A 221 -17.89 -2.90 -15.89
CA GLU A 221 -18.55 -3.95 -15.13
C GLU A 221 -17.72 -5.25 -15.16
N GLY A 222 -17.70 -6.00 -14.06
CA GLY A 222 -16.96 -7.27 -13.98
C GLY A 222 -15.48 -7.14 -13.64
N CYS A 223 -15.00 -5.95 -13.28
CA CYS A 223 -13.65 -5.79 -12.72
C CYS A 223 -13.46 -6.66 -11.47
N THR A 224 -12.23 -7.16 -11.28
CA THR A 224 -11.86 -7.99 -10.13
C THR A 224 -10.73 -7.34 -9.35
N PHE A 225 -10.34 -7.91 -8.21
CA PHE A 225 -9.25 -7.36 -7.40
C PHE A 225 -8.38 -8.44 -6.77
N THR A 226 -7.15 -8.06 -6.45
CA THR A 226 -6.17 -8.88 -5.71
C THR A 226 -5.44 -8.04 -4.67
N VAL A 227 -4.75 -8.70 -3.74
CA VAL A 227 -3.83 -8.05 -2.78
C VAL A 227 -2.43 -8.59 -3.05
N ALA A 228 -1.47 -7.69 -3.22
CA ALA A 228 -0.06 -8.02 -3.46
C ALA A 228 0.83 -7.35 -2.41
N VAL A 229 2.00 -7.93 -2.16
CA VAL A 229 3.05 -7.34 -1.32
C VAL A 229 4.35 -7.23 -2.11
N GLU A 230 4.97 -6.07 -2.03
CA GLU A 230 6.33 -5.85 -2.50
C GLU A 230 7.28 -6.10 -1.32
N LEU A 231 8.18 -7.07 -1.48
CA LEU A 231 9.13 -7.44 -0.45
C LEU A 231 10.33 -6.47 -0.45
N ARG A 232 11.00 -6.35 0.69
CA ARG A 232 12.30 -5.66 0.79
C ARG A 232 13.37 -6.42 0.01
N ASP A 233 14.41 -5.73 -0.46
CA ASP A 233 15.46 -6.30 -1.32
C ASP A 233 16.14 -7.57 -0.79
N GLU A 234 16.24 -7.71 0.53
CA GLU A 234 16.89 -8.84 1.19
C GLU A 234 15.91 -9.90 1.71
N ALA A 235 14.60 -9.67 1.57
CA ALA A 235 13.59 -10.57 2.04
C ALA A 235 13.40 -11.75 1.07
N LEU A 236 13.36 -12.95 1.63
CA LEU A 236 13.04 -14.15 0.87
C LEU A 236 11.53 -14.21 0.58
N ALA A 237 11.19 -14.72 -0.60
CA ALA A 237 9.81 -14.99 -0.97
C ALA A 237 9.14 -15.90 0.08
N PRO A 238 7.90 -15.61 0.53
CA PRO A 238 7.19 -16.42 1.51
C PRO A 238 6.67 -17.71 0.87
N ILE A 239 7.58 -18.63 0.59
CA ILE A 239 7.31 -19.97 0.08
C ILE A 239 7.19 -20.90 1.29
N GLY A 240 6.02 -21.49 1.49
CA GLY A 240 5.74 -22.32 2.66
C GLY A 240 4.32 -22.87 2.65
N HIS A 241 4.06 -23.89 3.47
CA HIS A 241 2.73 -24.46 3.63
C HIS A 241 2.06 -23.92 4.91
N PRO A 242 0.80 -23.44 4.85
CA PRO A 242 -0.02 -23.25 3.65
C PRO A 242 0.50 -22.14 2.71
N GLN A 243 0.43 -22.39 1.39
CA GLN A 243 0.98 -21.52 0.35
C GLN A 243 0.02 -20.36 0.05
N ALA A 244 -0.03 -19.39 0.97
CA ALA A 244 -0.91 -18.21 0.86
C ALA A 244 -0.48 -17.23 -0.24
N TRP A 245 0.78 -17.30 -0.67
CA TRP A 245 1.38 -16.35 -1.61
C TRP A 245 1.86 -17.05 -2.88
N ILE A 246 1.72 -16.38 -4.02
CA ILE A 246 2.36 -16.75 -5.28
C ILE A 246 3.06 -15.51 -5.86
N PRO A 247 4.14 -15.68 -6.64
CA PRO A 247 4.72 -14.56 -7.37
C PRO A 247 3.69 -13.89 -8.27
N SER A 248 3.67 -12.56 -8.29
CA SER A 248 2.81 -11.79 -9.19
C SER A 248 3.26 -11.94 -10.65
N GLU A 249 2.40 -11.50 -11.57
CA GLU A 249 2.76 -11.44 -12.98
C GLU A 249 3.95 -10.49 -13.24
N PRO A 250 4.78 -10.75 -14.28
CA PRO A 250 6.01 -10.00 -14.55
C PRO A 250 5.84 -8.48 -14.76
N ASN A 251 4.67 -8.02 -15.20
CA ASN A 251 4.30 -6.61 -15.38
C ASN A 251 4.07 -5.86 -14.06
N LEU A 252 3.76 -6.58 -12.97
CA LEU A 252 3.52 -6.03 -11.63
C LEU A 252 4.73 -6.14 -10.69
N GLN A 253 5.81 -6.81 -11.10
CA GLN A 253 6.99 -7.00 -10.27
C GLN A 253 7.87 -5.73 -10.28
N PRO A 254 8.22 -5.17 -9.09
CA PRO A 254 9.14 -4.04 -9.02
C PRO A 254 10.56 -4.45 -9.43
N ALA A 255 11.41 -3.44 -9.63
CA ALA A 255 12.84 -3.67 -9.85
C ALA A 255 13.44 -4.42 -8.65
N SER A 256 14.35 -5.35 -8.94
CA SER A 256 15.06 -6.17 -7.96
C SER A 256 16.49 -6.44 -8.42
N ARG A 257 17.33 -7.00 -7.54
CA ARG A 257 18.73 -7.34 -7.88
C ARG A 257 18.84 -8.28 -9.09
N SER A 258 17.88 -9.20 -9.26
CA SER A 258 17.85 -10.14 -10.40
C SER A 258 17.18 -9.55 -11.64
N ARG A 259 16.36 -8.50 -11.49
CA ARG A 259 15.64 -7.84 -12.58
C ARG A 259 15.63 -6.32 -12.36
N PRO A 260 16.60 -5.58 -12.92
CA PRO A 260 16.74 -4.15 -12.65
C PRO A 260 15.62 -3.30 -13.26
N GLU A 261 15.01 -3.75 -14.35
CA GLU A 261 13.89 -3.05 -14.98
C GLU A 261 12.55 -3.46 -14.34
N PRO A 262 11.78 -2.51 -13.79
CA PRO A 262 10.47 -2.81 -13.22
C PRO A 262 9.48 -3.29 -14.30
N GLY A 263 8.45 -4.01 -13.87
CA GLY A 263 7.34 -4.39 -14.72
C GLY A 263 6.61 -3.18 -15.30
N ALA A 264 6.02 -3.35 -16.49
CA ALA A 264 5.44 -2.25 -17.27
C ALA A 264 4.24 -1.54 -16.62
N ASP A 265 3.60 -2.15 -15.61
CA ASP A 265 2.45 -1.61 -14.88
C ASP A 265 2.83 -1.05 -13.50
N VAL A 266 4.09 -1.19 -13.07
CA VAL A 266 4.59 -0.60 -11.82
C VAL A 266 4.68 0.92 -11.98
N GLY A 267 4.09 1.66 -11.05
CA GLY A 267 4.02 3.13 -11.08
C GLY A 267 2.82 3.68 -11.83
N GLY A 268 2.18 2.86 -12.68
CA GLY A 268 1.09 3.29 -13.56
C GLY A 268 1.50 4.39 -14.55
N VAL A 269 0.51 5.00 -15.20
CA VAL A 269 0.68 6.21 -16.03
C VAL A 269 0.47 7.49 -15.24
N LYS A 270 -0.29 7.41 -14.14
CA LYS A 270 -0.62 8.54 -13.28
C LYS A 270 -0.60 8.08 -11.83
N THR A 271 0.11 8.83 -11.00
CA THR A 271 0.18 8.61 -9.56
C THR A 271 -0.47 9.78 -8.83
N THR A 272 -1.41 9.48 -7.94
CA THR A 272 -2.11 10.47 -7.12
C THR A 272 -1.80 10.22 -5.65
N PRO A 273 -1.05 11.10 -4.97
CA PRO A 273 -0.80 10.96 -3.54
C PRO A 273 -2.11 11.13 -2.76
N ILE A 274 -2.35 10.27 -1.77
CA ILE A 274 -3.56 10.33 -0.95
C ILE A 274 -3.25 10.94 0.42
N ARG A 275 -2.37 10.32 1.20
CA ARG A 275 -2.00 10.80 2.53
C ARG A 275 -0.78 10.07 3.10
N SER A 276 -0.01 10.74 3.94
CA SER A 276 0.95 10.14 4.87
C SER A 276 0.33 10.07 6.28
N VAL A 277 0.41 8.91 6.93
CA VAL A 277 -0.08 8.65 8.28
C VAL A 277 1.13 8.54 9.19
N GLU A 278 1.17 9.38 10.21
CA GLU A 278 2.23 9.40 11.22
C GLU A 278 1.56 9.50 12.59
N ALA A 279 1.63 8.41 13.36
CA ALA A 279 1.05 8.32 14.70
C ALA A 279 2.00 7.54 15.62
N GLY A 280 2.81 8.29 16.37
CA GLY A 280 3.90 7.72 17.17
C GLY A 280 4.89 6.96 16.29
N ALA A 281 5.01 5.65 16.50
CA ALA A 281 5.93 4.81 15.74
C ALA A 281 5.28 4.13 14.52
N LEU A 282 3.98 4.33 14.27
CA LEU A 282 3.34 3.88 13.05
C LEU A 282 3.46 4.96 11.99
N PHE A 283 4.16 4.64 10.91
CA PHE A 283 4.27 5.49 9.74
C PHE A 283 3.95 4.69 8.46
N PHE A 284 3.02 5.18 7.64
CA PHE A 284 2.87 4.71 6.26
C PHE A 284 2.37 5.81 5.33
N GLU A 285 2.59 5.61 4.03
CA GLU A 285 2.06 6.51 2.99
C GLU A 285 1.12 5.74 2.09
N CYS A 286 0.05 6.38 1.64
CA CYS A 286 -0.84 5.83 0.66
C CYS A 286 -0.98 6.72 -0.58
N TRP A 287 -1.02 6.08 -1.73
CA TRP A 287 -1.26 6.70 -3.03
C TRP A 287 -2.00 5.74 -3.95
N LEU A 288 -2.49 6.28 -5.06
CA LEU A 288 -3.13 5.54 -6.12
C LEU A 288 -2.29 5.62 -7.38
N GLU A 289 -2.11 4.49 -8.06
CA GLU A 289 -1.55 4.40 -9.41
C GLU A 289 -2.64 3.98 -10.39
N GLU A 290 -2.82 4.72 -11.46
CA GLU A 290 -3.74 4.39 -12.56
C GLU A 290 -2.96 3.72 -13.69
N GLY A 291 -3.38 2.53 -14.11
CA GLY A 291 -2.70 1.72 -15.11
C GLY A 291 -2.90 2.21 -16.55
N LYS A 292 -2.02 1.80 -17.47
CA LYS A 292 -2.11 2.12 -18.90
C LYS A 292 -3.44 1.68 -19.50
N ALA A 293 -3.92 0.50 -19.12
CA ALA A 293 -5.19 -0.03 -19.59
C ALA A 293 -6.37 0.87 -19.19
N LYS A 294 -6.33 1.49 -18.01
CA LYS A 294 -7.37 2.45 -17.59
C LYS A 294 -7.32 3.73 -18.42
N GLU A 295 -6.14 4.24 -18.73
CA GLU A 295 -5.99 5.41 -19.60
C GLU A 295 -6.54 5.15 -21.02
N MET A 296 -6.40 3.92 -21.53
CA MET A 296 -6.95 3.51 -22.82
C MET A 296 -8.48 3.48 -22.84
N LEU A 297 -9.12 3.15 -21.71
CA LEU A 297 -10.59 3.16 -21.60
C LEU A 297 -11.18 4.58 -21.62
N ASN A 298 -10.38 5.57 -21.21
CA ASN A 298 -10.82 6.97 -21.08
C ASN A 298 -10.53 7.82 -22.33
N LYS A 299 -9.92 7.24 -23.37
CA LYS A 299 -9.55 7.91 -24.64
C LYS A 299 -10.55 7.58 -25.74
#